data_AF-A0A502E9W3-F1
#
_entry.id   AF-A0A502E9W3-F1
#
_cell.length_a   1.000
_cell.length_b   1.000
_cell.length_c   1.000
_cell.angle_alpha   90.00
_cell.angle_beta   90.00
_cell.angle_gamma   90.00
#
_symmetry.space_group_name_H-M   'P 1'
#
loop_
_entity.id
_entity.type
_entity.pdbx_description
1 polymer ?
#
loop_
_entity_poly.entity_id
_entity_poly.type
_entity_poly.pdbx_seq_one_letter_code
_entity_poly.pdbx_strand_id
1 'polypeptide(L)'
;MLRPQRFHTEIDPGPVQIQARRVHFEVDDVPLHWIPDHPVASHVVGLLHIVLPSAERWFVEAYNEALPMVKDPRLAEDMRGFIGQEATHADVHDKVLHEYMSTHGIDPTPILEQVEYLFEKVLAPDPSITDPKRKLNHLCDRLWLIAAIEHYTAVLGDFSLNCAWDDYDADPTMVDLFRWHGSEEVEHRMVAHDVAVYFHDSYVDRIRAMMMACFFMFMFFQRGTSYLTKSDPELNATWLKTQRMRVQDSKLGLLPTYRKLFGSNTLMYFKPSFSPVEMGSTAQAVAYLASSPAARAAHL
;
A
#
# COMPACT_ATOMS: atom_id res chain seq x y z
N MET A 1 7.69 -16.87 12.52
CA MET A 1 8.59 -15.73 12.18
C MET A 1 8.83 -14.89 13.42
N LEU A 2 9.87 -14.04 13.41
CA LEU A 2 10.07 -13.09 14.50
C LEU A 2 8.97 -12.02 14.43
N ARG A 3 8.16 -11.92 15.49
CA ARG A 3 7.16 -10.86 15.63
C ARG A 3 7.87 -9.50 15.62
N PRO A 4 7.47 -8.54 14.78
CA PRO A 4 8.02 -7.20 14.82
C PRO A 4 7.83 -6.62 16.23
N GLN A 5 8.87 -6.05 16.82
CA GLN A 5 8.79 -5.41 18.12
C GLN A 5 8.90 -3.90 17.96
N ARG A 6 7.95 -3.17 18.55
CA ARG A 6 8.04 -1.73 18.71
C ARG A 6 8.57 -1.42 20.11
N PHE A 7 9.76 -0.85 20.19
CA PHE A 7 10.37 -0.48 21.47
C PHE A 7 9.78 0.84 21.97
N HIS A 8 9.63 0.99 23.29
CA HIS A 8 9.13 2.23 23.90
C HIS A 8 10.08 3.42 23.66
N THR A 9 11.37 3.14 23.51
CA THR A 9 12.38 4.12 23.10
C THR A 9 12.97 3.64 21.78
N GLU A 10 12.57 4.30 20.70
CA GLU A 10 13.11 4.05 19.38
C GLU A 10 14.36 4.91 19.19
N ILE A 11 15.46 4.28 18.77
CA ILE A 11 16.65 5.00 18.30
C ILE A 11 16.41 5.25 16.82
N ASP A 12 16.41 6.52 16.43
CA ASP A 12 16.35 6.90 15.02
C ASP A 12 17.55 6.26 14.29
N PRO A 13 17.33 5.38 13.29
CA PRO A 13 18.41 4.78 12.53
C PRO A 13 19.17 5.81 11.68
N GLY A 14 18.67 7.05 11.61
CA GLY A 14 19.18 8.09 10.72
C GLY A 14 18.65 7.91 9.30
N PRO A 15 19.29 8.55 8.31
CA PRO A 15 18.93 8.38 6.92
C PRO A 15 19.06 6.92 6.50
N VAL A 16 17.96 6.31 6.08
CA VAL A 16 17.92 4.96 5.51
C VAL A 16 17.99 5.10 4.00
N GLN A 17 18.93 4.38 3.37
CA GLN A 17 19.00 4.34 1.92
C GLN A 17 17.93 3.37 1.39
N ILE A 18 17.02 3.89 0.57
CA ILE A 18 15.96 3.11 -0.05
C ILE A 18 16.55 2.28 -1.20
N GLN A 19 16.45 0.97 -1.10
CA GLN A 19 16.97 0.04 -2.11
C GLN A 19 16.00 -1.11 -2.36
N ALA A 20 15.77 -1.41 -3.63
CA ALA A 20 14.96 -2.53 -4.07
C ALA A 20 15.61 -3.87 -3.71
N ARG A 21 14.80 -4.81 -3.20
CA ARG A 21 15.22 -6.16 -2.82
C ARG A 21 14.51 -7.18 -3.68
N ARG A 22 15.25 -8.03 -4.40
CA ARG A 22 14.65 -9.08 -5.25
C ARG A 22 14.13 -10.23 -4.40
N VAL A 23 12.98 -10.03 -3.77
CA VAL A 23 12.29 -11.02 -2.96
C VAL A 23 11.45 -11.96 -3.81
N HIS A 24 11.13 -13.14 -3.27
CA HIS A 24 10.22 -14.11 -3.88
C HIS A 24 9.43 -14.81 -2.77
N PHE A 25 8.15 -15.08 -3.04
CA PHE A 25 7.22 -15.71 -2.12
C PHE A 25 6.54 -16.88 -2.83
N GLU A 26 6.56 -18.05 -2.20
CA GLU A 26 5.90 -19.26 -2.70
C GLU A 26 4.51 -19.36 -2.08
N VAL A 27 3.45 -19.25 -2.90
CA VAL A 27 2.07 -19.09 -2.39
C VAL A 27 1.13 -20.24 -2.77
N ASP A 28 1.65 -21.28 -3.41
CA ASP A 28 0.87 -22.42 -3.91
C ASP A 28 0.12 -23.18 -2.80
N ASP A 29 0.73 -23.30 -1.61
CA ASP A 29 0.17 -24.00 -0.45
C ASP A 29 -0.56 -23.07 0.54
N VAL A 30 -0.60 -21.75 0.26
CA VAL A 30 -1.24 -20.78 1.16
C VAL A 30 -2.76 -20.94 1.04
N PRO A 31 -3.50 -21.15 2.14
CA PRO A 31 -4.95 -21.31 2.09
C PRO A 31 -5.64 -19.99 1.73
N LEU A 32 -6.82 -20.06 1.09
CA LEU A 32 -7.61 -18.88 0.72
C LEU A 32 -7.95 -17.99 1.93
N HIS A 33 -8.21 -18.63 3.08
CA HIS A 33 -8.35 -17.95 4.36
C HIS A 33 -7.02 -18.06 5.11
N TRP A 34 -6.02 -17.34 4.60
CA TRP A 34 -4.68 -17.28 5.18
C TRP A 34 -4.66 -16.73 6.60
N ILE A 35 -5.75 -16.12 7.07
CA ILE A 35 -6.05 -15.95 8.50
C ILE A 35 -7.18 -16.94 8.85
N PRO A 36 -6.87 -18.06 9.54
CA PRO A 36 -7.84 -19.08 9.92
C PRO A 36 -9.08 -18.51 10.61
N ASP A 37 -10.26 -19.04 10.30
CA ASP A 37 -11.57 -18.60 10.82
C ASP A 37 -11.96 -17.13 10.54
N HIS A 38 -11.13 -16.38 9.81
CA HIS A 38 -11.31 -14.97 9.49
C HIS A 38 -11.28 -14.72 7.96
N PRO A 39 -12.26 -15.26 7.21
CA PRO A 39 -12.28 -15.15 5.75
C PRO A 39 -12.40 -13.70 5.26
N VAL A 40 -13.17 -12.87 5.97
CA VAL A 40 -13.34 -11.46 5.59
C VAL A 40 -12.04 -10.67 5.78
N ALA A 41 -11.29 -10.92 6.86
CA ALA A 41 -9.96 -10.34 7.02
C ALA A 41 -9.01 -10.76 5.89
N SER A 42 -8.97 -12.06 5.59
CA SER A 42 -8.14 -12.61 4.52
C SER A 42 -8.43 -11.96 3.16
N HIS A 43 -9.72 -11.82 2.80
CA HIS A 43 -10.14 -11.17 1.56
C HIS A 43 -9.86 -9.67 1.53
N VAL A 44 -10.12 -8.95 2.63
CA VAL A 44 -9.91 -7.49 2.68
C VAL A 44 -8.44 -7.16 2.48
N VAL A 45 -7.53 -7.89 3.12
CA VAL A 45 -6.08 -7.69 2.93
C VAL A 45 -5.66 -8.19 1.55
N GLY A 46 -6.20 -9.32 1.08
CA GLY A 46 -5.92 -9.88 -0.24
C GLY A 46 -6.29 -8.96 -1.40
N LEU A 47 -7.22 -8.01 -1.23
CA LEU A 47 -7.49 -6.96 -2.23
C LEU A 47 -6.27 -6.12 -2.59
N LEU A 48 -5.27 -6.04 -1.71
CA LEU A 48 -4.03 -5.33 -1.97
C LEU A 48 -3.29 -5.96 -3.17
N HIS A 49 -3.31 -7.28 -3.32
CA HIS A 49 -2.74 -7.94 -4.51
C HIS A 49 -3.41 -7.49 -5.83
N ILE A 50 -4.66 -7.03 -5.77
CA ILE A 50 -5.39 -6.56 -6.97
C ILE A 50 -5.06 -5.11 -7.29
N VAL A 51 -4.99 -4.23 -6.27
CA VAL A 51 -4.87 -2.79 -6.49
C VAL A 51 -3.43 -2.30 -6.62
N LEU A 52 -2.53 -2.87 -5.82
CA LEU A 52 -1.15 -2.41 -5.70
C LEU A 52 -0.38 -2.47 -7.03
N PRO A 53 -0.42 -3.57 -7.81
CA PRO A 53 0.36 -3.63 -9.04
C PRO A 53 0.06 -2.51 -10.04
N SER A 54 -1.22 -2.20 -10.25
CA SER A 54 -1.63 -1.11 -11.15
C SER A 54 -1.29 0.27 -10.58
N ALA A 55 -1.47 0.47 -9.27
CA ALA A 55 -1.19 1.73 -8.62
C ALA A 55 0.32 2.05 -8.64
N GLU A 56 1.15 1.08 -8.28
CA GLU A 56 2.60 1.23 -8.13
C GLU A 56 3.29 1.38 -9.49
N ARG A 57 2.84 0.65 -10.52
CA ARG A 57 3.28 0.90 -11.91
C ARG A 57 2.97 2.34 -12.33
N TRP A 58 1.79 2.85 -11.98
CA TRP A 58 1.43 4.25 -12.23
C TRP A 58 2.28 5.25 -11.40
N PHE A 59 2.69 4.89 -10.18
CA PHE A 59 3.62 5.69 -9.38
C PHE A 59 4.98 5.78 -10.08
N VAL A 60 5.52 4.63 -10.48
CA VAL A 60 6.78 4.49 -11.22
C VAL A 60 6.77 5.34 -12.49
N GLU A 61 5.68 5.32 -13.26
CA GLU A 61 5.55 6.16 -14.46
C GLU A 61 5.55 7.66 -14.13
N ALA A 62 4.77 8.10 -13.14
CA ALA A 62 4.72 9.49 -12.71
C ALA A 62 6.08 9.99 -12.20
N TYR A 63 6.80 9.15 -11.46
CA TYR A 63 8.08 9.51 -10.89
C TYR A 63 9.19 9.51 -11.94
N ASN A 64 9.15 8.60 -12.92
CA ASN A 64 10.03 8.67 -14.08
C ASN A 64 9.79 9.92 -14.94
N GLU A 65 8.54 10.40 -15.03
CA GLU A 65 8.21 11.67 -15.68
C GLU A 65 8.79 12.87 -14.90
N ALA A 66 8.70 12.84 -13.57
CA ALA A 66 9.15 13.90 -12.67
C ALA A 66 10.69 13.95 -12.50
N LEU A 67 11.35 12.80 -12.37
CA LEU A 67 12.75 12.68 -11.97
C LEU A 67 13.73 13.56 -12.77
N PRO A 68 13.62 13.69 -14.12
CA PRO A 68 14.50 14.57 -14.90
C PRO A 68 14.41 16.07 -14.55
N MET A 69 13.35 16.49 -13.86
CA MET A 69 13.13 17.88 -13.46
C MET A 69 13.64 18.18 -12.04
N VAL A 70 14.07 17.15 -11.31
CA VAL A 70 14.55 17.28 -9.93
C VAL A 70 16.04 17.63 -9.89
N LYS A 71 16.36 18.72 -9.20
CA LYS A 71 17.72 19.27 -9.06
C LYS A 71 18.36 18.95 -7.72
N ASP A 72 17.56 18.61 -6.72
CA ASP A 72 18.08 18.15 -5.44
C ASP A 72 18.61 16.71 -5.61
N PRO A 73 19.93 16.50 -5.46
CA PRO A 73 20.52 15.18 -5.66
C PRO A 73 20.02 14.14 -4.66
N ARG A 74 19.66 14.55 -3.44
CA ARG A 74 19.15 13.64 -2.40
C ARG A 74 17.73 13.20 -2.74
N LEU A 75 16.85 14.15 -3.05
CA LEU A 75 15.48 13.82 -3.47
C LEU A 75 15.48 12.93 -4.72
N ALA A 76 16.38 13.19 -5.68
CA ALA A 76 16.52 12.34 -6.85
C ALA A 76 17.05 10.94 -6.53
N GLU A 77 17.89 10.77 -5.49
CA GLU A 77 18.30 9.44 -5.00
C GLU A 77 17.13 8.71 -4.36
N ASP A 78 16.41 9.37 -3.45
CA ASP A 78 15.25 8.82 -2.76
C ASP A 78 14.16 8.37 -3.76
N MET A 79 13.90 9.19 -4.79
CA MET A 79 12.97 8.84 -5.88
C MET A 79 13.41 7.60 -6.67
N ARG A 80 14.71 7.42 -6.92
CA ARG A 80 15.20 6.22 -7.62
C ARG A 80 15.05 4.97 -6.77
N GLY A 81 15.31 5.09 -5.46
CA GLY A 81 15.07 4.02 -4.50
C GLY A 81 13.60 3.61 -4.48
N PHE A 82 12.70 4.59 -4.34
CA PHE A 82 11.25 4.43 -4.40
C PHE A 82 10.82 3.73 -5.70
N ILE A 83 11.23 4.25 -6.87
CA ILE A 83 10.91 3.63 -8.17
C ILE A 83 11.32 2.16 -8.22
N GLY A 84 12.50 1.82 -7.66
CA GLY A 84 12.99 0.45 -7.63
C GLY A 84 12.17 -0.47 -6.72
N GLN A 85 11.83 -0.01 -5.51
CA GLN A 85 11.00 -0.77 -4.57
C GLN A 85 9.59 -0.97 -5.13
N GLU A 86 8.95 0.09 -5.62
CA GLU A 86 7.59 -0.01 -6.18
C GLU A 86 7.49 -0.89 -7.42
N ALA A 87 8.49 -0.87 -8.31
CA ALA A 87 8.53 -1.81 -9.42
C ALA A 87 8.59 -3.27 -8.94
N THR A 88 9.31 -3.51 -7.83
CA THR A 88 9.43 -4.84 -7.24
C THR A 88 8.15 -5.24 -6.49
N HIS A 89 7.54 -4.33 -5.75
CA HIS A 89 6.24 -4.51 -5.10
C HIS A 89 5.20 -4.94 -6.13
N ALA A 90 5.09 -4.21 -7.23
CA ALA A 90 4.11 -4.46 -8.27
C ALA A 90 4.28 -5.86 -8.85
N ASP A 91 5.51 -6.24 -9.22
CA ASP A 91 5.80 -7.57 -9.79
C ASP A 91 5.50 -8.70 -8.81
N VAL A 92 5.84 -8.53 -7.52
CA VAL A 92 5.55 -9.52 -6.47
C VAL A 92 4.05 -9.68 -6.25
N HIS A 93 3.32 -8.58 -6.07
CA HIS A 93 1.88 -8.64 -5.83
C HIS A 93 1.11 -9.17 -7.03
N ASP A 94 1.52 -8.84 -8.26
CA ASP A 94 0.92 -9.33 -9.50
C ASP A 94 1.14 -10.84 -9.68
N LYS A 95 2.36 -11.32 -9.43
CA LYS A 95 2.66 -12.76 -9.45
C LYS A 95 1.83 -13.51 -8.41
N VAL A 96 1.81 -13.02 -7.17
CA VAL A 96 1.03 -13.62 -6.09
C VAL A 96 -0.46 -13.58 -6.42
N LEU A 97 -0.98 -12.49 -7.00
CA LEU A 97 -2.37 -12.42 -7.42
C LEU A 97 -2.73 -13.58 -8.36
N HIS A 98 -1.91 -13.81 -9.39
CA HIS A 98 -2.15 -14.84 -10.38
C HIS A 98 -2.02 -16.25 -9.81
N GLU A 99 -0.98 -16.52 -9.01
CA GLU A 99 -0.73 -17.83 -8.41
C GLU A 99 -1.77 -18.15 -7.33
N TYR A 100 -2.00 -17.23 -6.40
CA TYR A 100 -2.92 -17.40 -5.27
C TYR A 100 -4.39 -17.46 -5.69
N MET A 101 -4.89 -16.47 -6.45
CA MET A 101 -6.33 -16.43 -6.78
C MET A 101 -6.73 -17.57 -7.71
N SER A 102 -5.87 -17.91 -8.69
CA SER A 102 -6.14 -19.00 -9.63
C SER A 102 -6.16 -20.36 -8.92
N THR A 103 -5.25 -20.60 -7.98
CA THR A 103 -5.20 -21.85 -7.18
C THR A 103 -6.48 -22.05 -6.37
N HIS A 104 -7.08 -20.96 -5.89
CA HIS A 104 -8.32 -20.98 -5.12
C HIS A 104 -9.60 -20.81 -5.97
N GLY A 105 -9.48 -20.79 -7.30
CA GLY A 105 -10.62 -20.68 -8.21
C GLY A 105 -11.37 -19.35 -8.15
N ILE A 106 -10.74 -18.29 -7.64
CA ILE A 106 -11.28 -16.93 -7.63
C ILE A 106 -10.85 -16.23 -8.90
N ASP A 107 -11.81 -15.70 -9.65
CA ASP A 107 -11.54 -14.83 -10.80
C ASP A 107 -11.39 -13.37 -10.34
N PRO A 108 -10.18 -12.76 -10.37
CA PRO A 108 -10.00 -11.37 -10.00
C PRO A 108 -10.37 -10.39 -11.13
N THR A 109 -10.57 -10.88 -12.36
CA THR A 109 -10.69 -10.06 -13.59
C THR A 109 -11.68 -8.91 -13.45
N PRO A 110 -12.91 -9.11 -12.91
CA PRO A 110 -13.88 -8.02 -12.86
C PRO A 110 -13.44 -6.85 -11.99
N ILE A 111 -12.67 -7.08 -10.92
CA ILE A 111 -12.11 -6.00 -10.10
C ILE A 111 -10.86 -5.44 -10.79
N LEU A 112 -9.98 -6.31 -11.29
CA LEU A 112 -8.72 -5.94 -11.91
C LEU A 112 -8.93 -4.96 -13.08
N GLU A 113 -9.85 -5.25 -14.00
CA GLU A 113 -10.15 -4.37 -15.14
C GLU A 113 -10.60 -2.96 -14.71
N GLN A 114 -11.29 -2.84 -13.56
CA GLN A 114 -11.72 -1.54 -13.04
C GLN A 114 -10.55 -0.74 -12.48
N VAL A 115 -9.61 -1.42 -11.82
CA VAL A 115 -8.40 -0.82 -11.27
C VAL A 115 -7.48 -0.38 -12.41
N GLU A 116 -7.24 -1.27 -13.38
CA GLU A 116 -6.44 -0.97 -14.57
C GLU A 116 -7.02 0.21 -15.33
N TYR A 117 -8.34 0.24 -15.56
CA TYR A 117 -8.99 1.39 -16.20
C TYR A 117 -8.77 2.70 -15.43
N LEU A 118 -8.87 2.68 -14.10
CA LEU A 118 -8.65 3.87 -13.27
C LEU A 118 -7.21 4.39 -13.44
N PHE A 119 -6.20 3.53 -13.29
CA PHE A 119 -4.80 3.96 -13.31
C PHE A 119 -4.25 4.19 -14.72
N GLU A 120 -4.59 3.35 -15.69
CA GLU A 120 -4.06 3.44 -17.06
C GLU A 120 -4.82 4.40 -17.98
N LYS A 121 -6.06 4.79 -17.62
CA LYS A 121 -6.89 5.69 -18.46
C LYS A 121 -7.30 6.95 -17.75
N VAL A 122 -7.84 6.85 -16.53
CA VAL A 122 -8.41 8.02 -15.84
C VAL A 122 -7.33 8.88 -15.18
N LEU A 123 -6.34 8.25 -14.56
CA LEU A 123 -5.25 8.93 -13.84
C LEU A 123 -3.96 9.04 -14.66
N ALA A 124 -3.89 8.36 -15.80
CA ALA A 124 -2.74 8.40 -16.70
C ALA A 124 -2.55 9.79 -17.34
N PRO A 125 -1.33 10.13 -17.80
CA PRO A 125 -1.11 11.33 -18.59
C PRO A 125 -2.08 11.40 -19.78
N ASP A 126 -2.80 12.50 -19.93
CA ASP A 126 -3.67 12.72 -21.08
C ASP A 126 -2.82 13.15 -22.30
N PRO A 127 -2.71 12.31 -23.36
CA PRO A 127 -1.90 12.61 -24.54
C PRO A 127 -2.46 13.79 -25.36
N SER A 128 -3.72 14.18 -25.16
CA SER A 128 -4.34 15.32 -25.82
C SER A 128 -3.88 16.67 -25.24
N ILE A 129 -3.35 16.68 -24.00
CA ILE A 129 -2.79 17.87 -23.38
C ILE A 129 -1.42 18.13 -24.00
N THR A 130 -1.31 19.13 -24.87
CA THR A 130 -0.03 19.52 -25.51
C THR A 130 0.64 20.71 -24.86
N ASP A 131 -0.12 21.56 -24.17
CA ASP A 131 0.39 22.74 -23.46
C ASP A 131 1.32 22.35 -22.30
N PRO A 132 2.60 22.78 -22.29
CA PRO A 132 3.57 22.37 -21.29
C PRO A 132 3.16 22.73 -19.86
N LYS A 133 2.48 23.87 -19.66
CA LYS A 133 2.03 24.30 -18.34
C LYS A 133 0.91 23.39 -17.81
N ARG A 134 -0.06 23.04 -18.66
CA ARG A 134 -1.10 22.07 -18.31
C ARG A 134 -0.54 20.68 -18.05
N LYS A 135 0.46 20.22 -18.81
CA LYS A 135 1.16 18.96 -18.54
C LYS A 135 1.79 18.96 -17.15
N LEU A 136 2.54 20.02 -16.83
CA LEU A 136 3.16 20.15 -15.50
C LEU A 136 2.12 20.18 -14.38
N ASN A 137 1.03 20.94 -14.54
CA ASN A 137 -0.05 20.97 -13.55
C ASN A 137 -0.68 19.59 -13.35
N HIS A 138 -0.90 18.85 -14.43
CA HIS A 138 -1.42 17.49 -14.36
C HIS A 138 -0.45 16.54 -13.64
N LEU A 139 0.86 16.65 -13.91
CA LEU A 139 1.88 15.92 -13.16
C LEU A 139 1.84 16.27 -11.66
N CYS A 140 1.76 17.56 -11.29
CA CYS A 140 1.64 17.97 -9.88
C CYS A 140 0.40 17.38 -9.20
N ASP A 141 -0.74 17.34 -9.89
CA ASP A 141 -1.97 16.71 -9.37
C ASP A 141 -1.77 15.21 -9.10
N ARG A 142 -1.10 14.51 -10.01
CA ARG A 142 -0.76 13.08 -9.85
C ARG A 142 0.21 12.88 -8.69
N LEU A 143 1.25 13.69 -8.57
CA LEU A 143 2.24 13.59 -7.48
C LEU A 143 1.58 13.79 -6.10
N TRP A 144 0.64 14.74 -5.96
CA TRP A 144 -0.13 14.89 -4.73
C TRP A 144 -1.07 13.72 -4.45
N LEU A 145 -1.66 13.12 -5.49
CA LEU A 145 -2.46 11.91 -5.36
C LEU A 145 -1.62 10.72 -4.91
N ILE A 146 -0.41 10.56 -5.44
CA ILE A 146 0.55 9.54 -4.98
C ILE A 146 0.84 9.75 -3.50
N ALA A 147 1.25 10.95 -3.09
CA ALA A 147 1.49 11.26 -1.68
C ALA A 147 0.30 10.94 -0.75
N ALA A 148 -0.92 11.15 -1.23
CA ALA A 148 -2.13 10.82 -0.49
C ALA A 148 -2.41 9.31 -0.40
N ILE A 149 -2.10 8.53 -1.45
CA ILE A 149 -2.22 7.06 -1.43
C ILE A 149 -1.12 6.47 -0.55
N GLU A 150 0.10 6.96 -0.69
CA GLU A 150 1.29 6.58 0.10
C GLU A 150 1.10 6.82 1.60
N HIS A 151 0.35 7.87 1.96
CA HIS A 151 -0.05 8.06 3.35
C HIS A 151 -0.89 6.89 3.88
N TYR A 152 -1.79 6.33 3.06
CA TYR A 152 -2.57 5.16 3.45
C TYR A 152 -1.78 3.86 3.40
N THR A 153 -0.89 3.67 2.42
CA THR A 153 -0.01 2.49 2.39
C THR A 153 0.92 2.47 3.60
N ALA A 154 1.51 3.61 3.99
CA ALA A 154 2.29 3.73 5.22
C ALA A 154 1.47 3.45 6.49
N VAL A 155 0.20 3.86 6.54
CA VAL A 155 -0.72 3.53 7.65
C VAL A 155 -1.02 2.02 7.69
N LEU A 156 -1.21 1.39 6.54
CA LEU A 156 -1.43 -0.05 6.44
C LEU A 156 -0.14 -0.83 6.72
N GLY A 157 1.02 -0.27 6.38
CA GLY A 157 2.34 -0.78 6.71
C GLY A 157 2.59 -0.83 8.21
N ASP A 158 2.40 0.30 8.90
CA ASP A 158 2.43 0.35 10.38
C ASP A 158 1.41 -0.64 10.99
N PHE A 159 0.22 -0.76 10.40
CA PHE A 159 -0.76 -1.75 10.85
C PHE A 159 -0.23 -3.19 10.69
N SER A 160 0.32 -3.56 9.53
CA SER A 160 0.82 -4.92 9.25
C SER A 160 1.92 -5.37 10.22
N LEU A 161 2.76 -4.42 10.65
CA LEU A 161 3.83 -4.64 11.61
C LEU A 161 3.31 -4.85 13.04
N ASN A 162 2.12 -4.35 13.35
CA ASN A 162 1.58 -4.25 14.71
C ASN A 162 0.21 -4.94 14.90
N CYS A 163 -0.27 -5.65 13.89
CA CYS A 163 -1.55 -6.37 13.92
C CYS A 163 -1.45 -7.69 14.71
N ALA A 164 -2.60 -8.34 14.88
CA ALA A 164 -2.71 -9.58 15.64
C ALA A 164 -2.51 -10.85 14.79
N TRP A 165 -2.04 -10.78 13.54
CA TRP A 165 -1.98 -11.97 12.65
C TRP A 165 -1.24 -13.17 13.27
N ASP A 166 -0.13 -12.93 14.00
CA ASP A 166 0.61 -14.02 14.67
C ASP A 166 -0.18 -14.67 15.82
N ASP A 167 -1.14 -13.96 16.41
CA ASP A 167 -1.98 -14.45 17.52
C ASP A 167 -3.16 -15.30 17.01
N TYR A 168 -3.37 -15.36 15.69
CA TYR A 168 -4.47 -16.06 15.01
C TYR A 168 -3.97 -17.06 13.96
N ASP A 169 -2.74 -17.56 14.13
CA ASP A 169 -2.14 -18.60 13.27
C ASP A 169 -2.18 -18.27 11.77
N ALA A 170 -2.06 -16.98 11.43
CA ALA A 170 -2.03 -16.54 10.04
C ALA A 170 -0.83 -17.16 9.29
N ASP A 171 -1.02 -17.46 8.01
CA ASP A 171 -0.02 -18.08 7.16
C ASP A 171 1.28 -17.24 7.15
N PRO A 172 2.43 -17.85 7.50
CA PRO A 172 3.67 -17.09 7.66
C PRO A 172 4.14 -16.45 6.36
N THR A 173 3.91 -17.06 5.20
CA THR A 173 4.34 -16.50 3.91
C THR A 173 3.57 -15.22 3.59
N MET A 174 2.24 -15.24 3.76
CA MET A 174 1.42 -14.03 3.58
C MET A 174 1.77 -12.93 4.58
N VAL A 175 2.02 -13.33 5.84
CA VAL A 175 2.44 -12.39 6.87
C VAL A 175 3.78 -11.71 6.52
N ASP A 176 4.78 -12.47 6.03
CA ASP A 176 6.06 -11.91 5.60
C ASP A 176 5.91 -10.97 4.41
N LEU A 177 5.12 -11.36 3.41
CA LEU A 177 4.86 -10.55 2.23
C LEU A 177 4.29 -9.18 2.60
N PHE A 178 3.19 -9.14 3.35
CA PHE A 178 2.55 -7.88 3.71
C PHE A 178 3.39 -7.03 4.67
N ARG A 179 4.19 -7.65 5.55
CA ARG A 179 5.08 -6.90 6.45
C ARG A 179 6.36 -6.43 5.76
N TRP A 180 6.87 -7.17 4.78
CA TRP A 180 7.98 -6.75 3.94
C TRP A 180 7.57 -5.49 3.17
N HIS A 181 6.49 -5.60 2.39
CA HIS A 181 5.91 -4.49 1.65
C HIS A 181 5.61 -3.32 2.61
N GLY A 182 4.84 -3.58 3.68
CA GLY A 182 4.46 -2.57 4.65
C GLY A 182 5.64 -1.89 5.38
N SER A 183 6.81 -2.53 5.45
CA SER A 183 8.02 -1.91 5.98
C SER A 183 8.65 -0.94 4.98
N GLU A 184 8.69 -1.31 3.70
CA GLU A 184 9.18 -0.44 2.62
C GLU A 184 8.25 0.79 2.44
N GLU A 185 6.93 0.60 2.56
CA GLU A 185 5.96 1.72 2.56
C GLU A 185 6.16 2.73 3.70
N VAL A 186 6.66 2.28 4.84
CA VAL A 186 7.07 3.21 5.91
C VAL A 186 8.27 4.04 5.47
N GLU A 187 9.22 3.49 4.72
CA GLU A 187 10.36 4.24 4.15
C GLU A 187 9.89 5.27 3.11
N HIS A 188 8.90 4.91 2.28
CA HIS A 188 8.37 5.73 1.18
C HIS A 188 7.65 7.01 1.61
N ARG A 189 6.97 6.99 2.77
CA ARG A 189 6.06 8.05 3.23
C ARG A 189 6.60 9.49 3.11
N MET A 190 7.90 9.67 3.36
CA MET A 190 8.55 10.98 3.31
C MET A 190 8.84 11.37 1.87
N VAL A 191 9.32 10.43 1.05
CA VAL A 191 9.68 10.64 -0.35
C VAL A 191 8.48 11.17 -1.11
N ALA A 192 7.32 10.53 -0.98
CA ALA A 192 6.16 10.92 -1.76
C ALA A 192 5.64 12.32 -1.46
N HIS A 193 5.63 12.69 -0.17
CA HIS A 193 5.28 14.04 0.25
C HIS A 193 6.32 15.07 -0.21
N ASP A 194 7.60 14.77 -0.06
CA ASP A 194 8.69 15.69 -0.40
C ASP A 194 8.76 15.94 -1.92
N VAL A 195 8.49 14.92 -2.75
CA VAL A 195 8.34 15.07 -4.20
C VAL A 195 7.17 16.00 -4.53
N ALA A 196 6.00 15.79 -3.93
CA ALA A 196 4.83 16.64 -4.20
C ALA A 196 5.08 18.10 -3.80
N VAL A 197 5.70 18.34 -2.64
CA VAL A 197 6.10 19.67 -2.16
C VAL A 197 7.14 20.32 -3.08
N TYR A 198 8.14 19.56 -3.54
CA TYR A 198 9.19 20.06 -4.42
C TYR A 198 8.61 20.62 -5.74
N PHE A 199 7.61 19.95 -6.31
CA PHE A 199 6.96 20.39 -7.55
C PHE A 199 5.91 21.48 -7.32
N HIS A 200 5.08 21.32 -6.29
CA HIS A 200 4.03 22.28 -5.99
C HIS A 200 3.57 22.22 -4.53
N ASP A 201 4.22 23.01 -3.65
CA ASP A 201 3.79 23.16 -2.26
C ASP A 201 2.43 23.89 -2.16
N SER A 202 1.36 23.10 -2.01
CA SER A 202 -0.02 23.59 -2.00
C SER A 202 -0.87 22.78 -1.04
N TYR A 203 -1.28 23.42 0.06
CA TYR A 203 -2.20 22.83 1.03
C TYR A 203 -3.54 22.43 0.39
N VAL A 204 -4.03 23.21 -0.57
CA VAL A 204 -5.31 22.94 -1.24
C VAL A 204 -5.22 21.68 -2.10
N ASP A 205 -4.14 21.52 -2.86
CA ASP A 205 -3.96 20.33 -3.71
C ASP A 205 -3.71 19.08 -2.88
N ARG A 206 -2.95 19.21 -1.80
CA ARG A 206 -2.79 18.14 -0.80
C ARG A 206 -4.13 17.65 -0.25
N ILE A 207 -5.00 18.57 0.18
CA ILE A 207 -6.31 18.21 0.74
C ILE A 207 -7.24 17.64 -0.33
N ARG A 208 -7.24 18.21 -1.53
CA ARG A 208 -8.00 17.70 -2.68
C ARG A 208 -7.60 16.26 -3.01
N ALA A 209 -6.30 16.00 -3.11
CA ALA A 209 -5.76 14.66 -3.35
C ALA A 209 -6.15 13.68 -2.25
N MET A 210 -6.03 14.05 -0.98
CA MET A 210 -6.45 13.20 0.15
C MET A 210 -7.94 12.87 0.14
N MET A 211 -8.80 13.84 -0.15
CA MET A 211 -10.23 13.60 -0.27
C MET A 211 -10.55 12.64 -1.42
N MET A 212 -9.85 12.79 -2.56
CA MET A 212 -10.00 11.91 -3.71
C MET A 212 -9.53 10.49 -3.41
N ALA A 213 -8.34 10.33 -2.84
CA ALA A 213 -7.79 9.05 -2.41
C ALA A 213 -8.72 8.36 -1.40
N CYS A 214 -9.17 9.09 -0.36
CA CYS A 214 -10.09 8.58 0.65
C CYS A 214 -11.39 8.06 0.02
N PHE A 215 -11.98 8.81 -0.90
CA PHE A 215 -13.24 8.45 -1.56
C PHE A 215 -13.09 7.19 -2.42
N PHE A 216 -12.11 7.17 -3.32
CA PHE A 216 -11.90 6.04 -4.22
C PHE A 216 -11.46 4.78 -3.47
N MET A 217 -10.58 4.93 -2.48
CA MET A 217 -10.15 3.81 -1.64
C MET A 217 -11.33 3.21 -0.88
N PHE A 218 -12.17 4.03 -0.23
CA PHE A 218 -13.36 3.54 0.47
C PHE A 218 -14.29 2.77 -0.48
N MET A 219 -14.57 3.33 -1.65
CA MET A 219 -15.43 2.69 -2.65
C MET A 219 -14.83 1.36 -3.16
N PHE A 220 -13.53 1.35 -3.45
CA PHE A 220 -12.79 0.17 -3.91
C PHE A 220 -12.85 -0.94 -2.87
N PHE A 221 -12.44 -0.70 -1.63
CA PHE A 221 -12.44 -1.73 -0.59
C PHE A 221 -13.84 -2.28 -0.32
N GLN A 222 -14.88 -1.43 -0.34
CA GLN A 222 -16.25 -1.88 -0.12
C GLN A 222 -16.77 -2.75 -1.26
N ARG A 223 -16.46 -2.39 -2.51
CA ARG A 223 -16.86 -3.15 -3.70
C ARG A 223 -16.05 -4.44 -3.83
N GLY A 224 -14.73 -4.36 -3.69
CA GLY A 224 -13.81 -5.49 -3.78
C GLY A 224 -14.10 -6.53 -2.70
N THR A 225 -14.28 -6.12 -1.44
CA THR A 225 -14.60 -7.05 -0.35
C THR A 225 -15.93 -7.76 -0.61
N SER A 226 -16.94 -7.00 -1.06
CA SER A 226 -18.25 -7.54 -1.40
C SER A 226 -18.19 -8.53 -2.58
N TYR A 227 -17.30 -8.32 -3.54
CA TYR A 227 -17.09 -9.24 -4.65
C TYR A 227 -16.34 -10.49 -4.20
N LEU A 228 -15.16 -10.37 -3.58
CA LEU A 228 -14.36 -11.52 -3.16
C LEU A 228 -15.12 -12.43 -2.18
N THR A 229 -15.83 -11.85 -1.21
CA THR A 229 -16.64 -12.64 -0.26
C THR A 229 -17.86 -13.32 -0.87
N LYS A 230 -18.30 -12.91 -2.07
CA LYS A 230 -19.35 -13.62 -2.84
C LYS A 230 -18.78 -14.65 -3.80
N SER A 231 -17.56 -14.43 -4.28
CA SER A 231 -16.84 -15.35 -5.16
C SER A 231 -16.20 -16.50 -4.38
N ASP A 232 -16.02 -16.34 -3.06
CA ASP A 232 -15.51 -17.36 -2.17
C ASP A 232 -16.48 -18.56 -2.05
N PRO A 233 -16.06 -19.78 -2.48
CA PRO A 233 -16.91 -20.97 -2.43
C PRO A 233 -17.17 -21.49 -1.01
N GLU A 234 -16.32 -21.13 -0.05
CA GLU A 234 -16.40 -21.56 1.36
C GLU A 234 -17.20 -20.58 2.22
N LEU A 235 -17.48 -19.38 1.71
CA LEU A 235 -18.20 -18.33 2.44
C LEU A 235 -19.57 -18.03 1.83
N ASN A 236 -20.63 -18.33 2.58
CA ASN A 236 -21.97 -17.80 2.29
C ASN A 236 -22.28 -16.61 3.22
N ALA A 237 -22.08 -15.40 2.71
CA ALA A 237 -22.34 -14.17 3.45
C ALA A 237 -23.10 -13.12 2.62
N THR A 238 -24.14 -12.55 3.25
CA THR A 238 -24.75 -11.31 2.75
C THR A 238 -23.84 -10.13 3.05
N TRP A 239 -24.03 -9.01 2.34
CA TRP A 239 -23.27 -7.79 2.61
C TRP A 239 -23.30 -7.37 4.09
N LEU A 240 -24.46 -7.47 4.76
CA LEU A 240 -24.59 -7.16 6.18
C LEU A 240 -23.77 -8.11 7.08
N LYS A 241 -23.74 -9.40 6.74
CA LYS A 241 -22.92 -10.39 7.46
C LYS A 241 -21.43 -10.10 7.26
N THR A 242 -21.00 -9.82 6.03
CA THR A 242 -19.62 -9.43 5.70
C THR A 242 -19.19 -8.20 6.51
N GLN A 243 -20.02 -7.14 6.57
CA GLN A 243 -19.68 -5.94 7.34
C GLN A 243 -19.61 -6.21 8.86
N ARG A 244 -20.46 -7.11 9.39
CA ARG A 244 -20.38 -7.53 10.80
C ARG A 244 -19.08 -8.28 11.10
N MET A 245 -18.69 -9.23 10.24
CA MET A 245 -17.42 -9.96 10.34
C MET A 245 -16.24 -9.01 10.24
N ARG A 246 -16.23 -8.09 9.26
CA ARG A 246 -15.20 -7.05 9.13
C ARG A 246 -15.01 -6.23 10.42
N VAL A 247 -16.13 -5.85 11.06
CA VAL A 247 -16.10 -5.10 12.32
C VAL A 247 -15.58 -5.95 13.47
N GLN A 248 -15.91 -7.25 13.51
CA GLN A 248 -15.36 -8.19 14.49
C GLN A 248 -13.84 -8.34 14.28
N ASP A 249 -13.40 -8.64 13.07
CA ASP A 249 -11.98 -8.78 12.71
C ASP A 249 -11.19 -7.49 13.02
N SER A 250 -11.79 -6.33 12.81
CA SER A 250 -11.18 -5.04 13.17
C SER A 250 -11.02 -4.85 14.69
N LYS A 251 -11.93 -5.41 15.51
CA LYS A 251 -11.82 -5.37 16.98
C LYS A 251 -10.75 -6.33 17.51
N LEU A 252 -10.51 -7.41 16.77
CA LEU A 252 -9.46 -8.39 17.08
C LEU A 252 -8.07 -7.93 16.63
N GLY A 253 -7.98 -6.82 15.87
CA GLY A 253 -6.71 -6.30 15.38
C GLY A 253 -6.21 -7.00 14.11
N LEU A 254 -7.10 -7.71 13.39
CA LEU A 254 -6.79 -8.37 12.11
C LEU A 254 -7.02 -7.44 10.91
N LEU A 255 -7.83 -6.39 11.10
CA LEU A 255 -8.05 -5.30 10.16
C LEU A 255 -7.97 -3.94 10.85
N PRO A 256 -7.63 -2.85 10.14
CA PRO A 256 -7.75 -1.52 10.68
C PRO A 256 -9.24 -1.16 10.91
N THR A 257 -9.51 -0.54 12.07
CA THR A 257 -10.82 0.06 12.31
C THR A 257 -11.01 1.28 11.39
N TYR A 258 -12.24 1.52 10.91
CA TYR A 258 -12.52 2.73 10.11
C TYR A 258 -12.23 4.02 10.89
N ARG A 259 -12.40 4.00 12.22
CA ARG A 259 -12.06 5.14 13.07
C ARG A 259 -10.56 5.45 13.07
N LYS A 260 -9.70 4.43 13.04
CA LYS A 260 -8.24 4.63 12.96
C LYS A 260 -7.84 5.06 11.54
N LEU A 261 -8.32 4.34 10.53
CA LEU A 261 -7.99 4.58 9.13
C LEU A 261 -8.48 5.94 8.63
N PHE A 262 -9.79 6.20 8.67
CA PHE A 262 -10.41 7.41 8.14
C PHE A 262 -10.63 8.53 9.17
N GLY A 263 -10.49 8.20 10.46
CA GLY A 263 -10.58 9.18 11.54
C GLY A 263 -9.21 9.74 11.88
N SER A 264 -8.48 9.13 12.81
CA SER A 264 -7.22 9.70 13.31
C SER A 264 -6.19 9.94 12.22
N ASN A 265 -6.00 8.97 11.32
CA ASN A 265 -4.91 9.00 10.34
C ASN A 265 -5.23 9.89 9.13
N THR A 266 -6.49 9.96 8.68
CA THR A 266 -6.86 10.94 7.65
C THR A 266 -6.95 12.37 8.22
N LEU A 267 -7.51 12.54 9.43
CA LEU A 267 -7.67 13.88 10.02
C LEU A 267 -6.34 14.57 10.32
N MET A 268 -5.29 13.82 10.66
CA MET A 268 -3.97 14.42 10.85
C MET A 268 -3.39 14.97 9.53
N TYR A 269 -3.70 14.37 8.38
CA TYR A 269 -3.28 14.85 7.06
C TYR A 269 -3.86 16.24 6.72
N PHE A 270 -5.03 16.57 7.27
CA PHE A 270 -5.64 17.90 7.13
C PHE A 270 -5.01 18.97 8.03
N LYS A 271 -4.07 18.64 8.93
CA LYS A 271 -3.40 19.66 9.74
C LYS A 271 -2.43 20.47 8.87
N PRO A 272 -2.41 21.81 8.94
CA PRO A 272 -1.41 22.60 8.21
C PRO A 272 0.04 22.23 8.55
N SER A 273 0.30 21.83 9.80
CA SER A 273 1.60 21.38 10.29
C SER A 273 1.87 19.88 10.08
N PHE A 274 1.09 19.21 9.23
CA PHE A 274 1.26 17.78 8.97
C PHE A 274 2.69 17.46 8.51
N SER A 275 3.24 16.36 9.03
CA SER A 275 4.47 15.75 8.57
C SER A 275 4.27 14.23 8.47
N PRO A 276 4.70 13.58 7.37
CA PRO A 276 4.60 12.13 7.24
C PRO A 276 5.47 11.36 8.24
N VAL A 277 6.44 12.01 8.90
CA VAL A 277 7.36 11.36 9.85
C VAL A 277 6.63 10.65 10.98
N GLU A 278 5.43 11.13 11.33
CA GLU A 278 4.58 10.58 12.38
C GLU A 278 3.91 9.23 12.01
N MET A 279 3.97 8.80 10.73
CA MET A 279 3.39 7.51 10.30
C MET A 279 4.40 6.37 10.41
N GLY A 280 4.14 5.42 11.28
CA GLY A 280 5.00 4.25 11.44
C GLY A 280 6.33 4.56 12.13
N SER A 281 7.12 3.51 12.32
CA SER A 281 8.47 3.60 12.89
C SER A 281 9.48 3.12 11.86
N THR A 282 10.35 4.02 11.41
CA THR A 282 11.46 3.67 10.51
C THR A 282 12.38 2.64 11.18
N ALA A 283 12.63 2.77 12.49
CA ALA A 283 13.43 1.81 13.25
C ALA A 283 12.81 0.40 13.23
N GLN A 284 11.49 0.31 13.44
CA GLN A 284 10.76 -0.97 13.40
C GLN A 284 10.76 -1.59 11.99
N ALA A 285 10.52 -0.78 10.96
CA ALA A 285 10.52 -1.21 9.57
C ALA A 285 11.90 -1.79 9.17
N VAL A 286 12.97 -1.06 9.42
CA VAL A 286 14.35 -1.52 9.14
C VAL A 286 14.68 -2.80 9.93
N ALA A 287 14.30 -2.85 11.21
CA ALA A 287 14.52 -4.04 12.04
C ALA A 287 13.76 -5.27 11.49
N TYR A 288 12.54 -5.06 11.00
CA TYR A 288 11.77 -6.14 10.38
C TYR A 288 12.41 -6.60 9.07
N LEU A 289 12.75 -5.69 8.17
CA LEU A 289 13.41 -6.01 6.89
C LEU A 289 14.71 -6.79 7.08
N ALA A 290 15.48 -6.47 8.13
CA ALA A 290 16.68 -7.23 8.48
C ALA A 290 16.41 -8.68 8.96
N SER A 291 15.18 -8.97 9.38
CA SER A 291 14.75 -10.27 9.92
C SER A 291 13.80 -11.04 9.00
N SER A 292 13.21 -10.38 8.00
CA SER A 292 12.28 -10.98 7.03
C SER A 292 12.97 -12.12 6.27
N PRO A 293 12.41 -13.34 6.27
CA PRO A 293 12.95 -14.45 5.51
C PRO A 293 13.16 -14.13 4.02
N ALA A 294 12.16 -13.52 3.38
CA ALA A 294 12.25 -13.17 1.96
C ALA A 294 13.31 -12.08 1.71
N ALA A 295 13.33 -11.01 2.51
CA ALA A 295 14.32 -9.94 2.36
C ALA A 295 15.76 -10.43 2.60
N ARG A 296 15.97 -11.32 3.58
CA ARG A 296 17.29 -11.92 3.84
C ARG A 296 17.74 -12.84 2.72
N ALA A 297 16.84 -13.59 2.10
CA ALA A 297 17.15 -14.45 0.97
C ALA A 297 17.59 -13.64 -0.26
N ALA A 298 17.03 -12.44 -0.46
CA ALA A 298 17.39 -11.54 -1.57
C ALA A 298 18.81 -10.95 -1.46
N HIS A 299 19.47 -11.05 -0.30
CA HIS A 299 20.84 -10.59 -0.07
C HIS A 299 21.90 -11.69 -0.25
N LEU A 300 21.50 -12.94 -0.49
CA LEU A 300 22.37 -14.10 -0.73
C LEU A 300 22.61 -14.29 -2.23
#